data_AF-A0A6G0NPJ3-F1
#
_entry.id   AF-A0A6G0NPJ3-F1
#
_cell.length_a   1.000
_cell.length_b   1.000
_cell.length_c   1.000
_cell.angle_alpha   90.00
_cell.angle_beta   90.00
_cell.angle_gamma   90.00
#
_symmetry.space_group_name_H-M   'P 1'
#
loop_
_entity.id
_entity.type
_entity.pdbx_description
1 polymer ?
#
loop_
_entity_poly.entity_id
_entity_poly.type
_entity_poly.pdbx_seq_one_letter_code
_entity_poly.pdbx_strand_id
1 'polypeptide(L)'
;MNRSLVEMARCMLYHEGIDKKWWAEAYNTSAWIINRIPNTVTVKTPYEIVYQKKPQLKNLKVFGALGYGHIPDEKRRKLDAKAFKCRFLGYEDGVKGYRVLNVATGQVKIVRTVNVMETTSTGDFMTEIEGDDKD
;
A
#
# COMPACT_ATOMS: atom_id res chain seq x y z
N MET A 1 -9.79 16.56 -9.11
CA MET A 1 -8.65 15.70 -8.74
C MET A 1 -8.64 15.36 -7.25
N ASN A 2 -8.71 16.35 -6.35
CA ASN A 2 -8.70 16.12 -4.90
C ASN A 2 -9.78 15.15 -4.42
N ARG A 3 -11.02 15.26 -4.94
CA ARG A 3 -12.11 14.31 -4.64
C ARG A 3 -11.71 12.86 -4.96
N SER A 4 -11.18 12.61 -6.16
CA SER A 4 -10.75 11.28 -6.59
C SER A 4 -9.65 10.70 -5.70
N LEU A 5 -8.68 11.52 -5.29
CA LEU A 5 -7.61 11.10 -4.39
C LEU A 5 -8.14 10.70 -3.01
N VAL A 6 -9.06 11.49 -2.45
CA VAL A 6 -9.68 11.20 -1.15
C VAL A 6 -10.53 9.92 -1.21
N GLU A 7 -11.32 9.73 -2.26
CA GLU A 7 -12.13 8.51 -2.41
C GLU A 7 -11.25 7.27 -2.59
N MET A 8 -10.18 7.34 -3.40
CA MET A 8 -9.23 6.24 -3.52
C MET A 8 -8.54 5.91 -2.18
N ALA A 9 -8.10 6.93 -1.44
CA ALA A 9 -7.50 6.74 -0.14
C ALA A 9 -8.47 6.08 0.86
N ARG A 10 -9.75 6.50 0.83
CA ARG A 10 -10.81 5.88 1.64
C ARG A 10 -10.99 4.41 1.28
N CYS A 11 -11.06 4.08 0.00
CA CYS A 11 -11.18 2.69 -0.46
C CYS A 11 -9.98 1.84 -0.01
N MET A 12 -8.76 2.35 -0.13
CA MET A 12 -7.54 1.65 0.29
C MET A 12 -7.51 1.35 1.79
N LEU A 13 -7.92 2.32 2.62
CA LEU A 13 -8.01 2.13 4.07
C LEU A 13 -9.05 1.07 4.44
N TYR A 14 -10.22 1.11 3.78
CA TYR A 14 -11.32 0.19 4.07
C TYR A 14 -11.03 -1.24 3.62
N HIS A 15 -10.44 -1.41 2.42
CA HIS A 15 -10.16 -2.72 1.82
C HIS A 15 -9.32 -3.63 2.74
N GLU A 16 -8.29 -3.08 3.40
CA GLU A 16 -7.38 -3.85 4.27
C GLU A 16 -7.62 -3.60 5.77
N GLY A 17 -8.68 -2.88 6.14
CA GLY A 17 -8.97 -2.55 7.54
C GLY A 17 -7.88 -1.72 8.22
N ILE A 18 -7.20 -0.84 7.46
CA ILE A 18 -6.14 0.02 8.00
C ILE A 18 -6.75 1.21 8.74
N ASP A 19 -6.23 1.48 9.95
CA ASP A 19 -6.67 2.59 10.80
C ASP A 19 -6.60 3.94 10.05
N LYS A 20 -7.66 4.74 10.20
CA LYS A 20 -7.84 6.06 9.57
C LYS A 20 -6.69 7.02 9.88
N LYS A 21 -5.95 6.85 10.98
CA LYS A 21 -4.75 7.67 11.26
C LYS A 21 -3.71 7.62 10.15
N TRP A 22 -3.70 6.56 9.32
CA TRP A 22 -2.78 6.40 8.19
C TRP A 22 -3.30 7.03 6.89
N TRP A 23 -4.30 7.92 6.96
CA TRP A 23 -4.90 8.56 5.79
C TRP A 23 -3.89 9.28 4.89
N ALA A 24 -2.85 9.91 5.47
CA ALA A 24 -1.84 10.63 4.69
C ALA A 24 -1.05 9.68 3.78
N GLU A 25 -0.74 8.47 4.28
CA GLU A 25 -0.04 7.43 3.52
C GLU A 25 -0.92 6.88 2.38
N ALA A 26 -2.21 6.67 2.66
CA ALA A 26 -3.20 6.25 1.67
C ALA A 26 -3.41 7.31 0.58
N TYR A 27 -3.45 8.59 0.97
CA TYR A 27 -3.56 9.71 0.05
C TYR A 27 -2.34 9.84 -0.86
N ASN A 28 -1.14 9.75 -0.29
CA ASN A 28 0.12 9.77 -1.06
C ASN A 28 0.20 8.60 -2.03
N THR A 29 -0.19 7.39 -1.60
CA THR A 29 -0.26 6.21 -2.46
C THR A 29 -1.27 6.40 -3.59
N SER A 30 -2.43 7.00 -3.30
CA SER A 30 -3.43 7.33 -4.31
C SER A 30 -2.88 8.30 -5.36
N ALA A 31 -2.17 9.36 -4.93
CA ALA A 31 -1.51 10.28 -5.84
C ALA A 31 -0.44 9.59 -6.69
N TRP A 32 0.36 8.74 -6.07
CA TRP A 32 1.39 7.95 -6.76
C TRP A 32 0.80 7.07 -7.86
N ILE A 33 -0.35 6.44 -7.60
CA ILE A 33 -1.06 5.56 -8.54
C ILE A 33 -1.70 6.38 -9.66
N ILE A 34 -2.48 7.42 -9.34
CA ILE A 34 -3.16 8.26 -10.35
C ILE A 34 -2.15 8.83 -11.36
N ASN A 35 -0.97 9.23 -10.88
CA ASN A 35 0.07 9.78 -11.77
C ASN A 35 0.66 8.74 -12.73
N ARG A 36 0.51 7.44 -12.46
CA ARG A 36 1.14 6.34 -13.21
C ARG A 36 0.15 5.43 -13.95
N ILE A 37 -1.14 5.71 -13.85
CA ILE A 37 -2.17 5.05 -14.66
C ILE A 37 -2.57 5.97 -15.83
N PRO A 38 -2.89 5.42 -17.00
CA PRO A 38 -3.43 6.20 -18.10
C PRO A 38 -4.85 6.67 -17.74
N ASN A 39 -5.27 7.80 -18.30
CA ASN A 39 -6.65 8.27 -18.17
C ASN A 39 -7.43 7.96 -19.46
N THR A 40 -8.75 8.13 -19.44
CA THR A 40 -9.61 7.86 -20.60
C THR A 40 -9.41 8.82 -21.77
N VAL A 41 -8.77 9.96 -21.54
CA VAL A 41 -8.59 11.04 -22.52
C VAL A 41 -7.28 10.88 -23.30
N THR A 42 -6.26 10.29 -22.69
CA THR A 42 -4.90 10.18 -23.25
C THR A 42 -4.30 8.81 -22.97
N VAL A 43 -3.70 8.20 -24.00
CA VAL A 43 -2.97 6.92 -23.88
C VAL A 43 -1.72 7.05 -22.98
N LYS A 44 -1.18 8.27 -22.84
CA LYS A 44 0.00 8.56 -21.99
C LYS A 44 -0.41 8.81 -20.55
N THR A 45 0.40 8.35 -19.61
CA THR A 45 0.24 8.62 -18.17
C THR A 45 0.70 10.05 -17.83
N PRO A 46 0.15 10.70 -16.78
CA PRO A 46 0.66 11.99 -16.31
C PRO A 46 2.17 11.97 -16.04
N TYR A 47 2.68 10.87 -15.48
CA TYR A 47 4.11 10.63 -15.27
C TYR A 47 4.90 10.65 -16.58
N GLU A 48 4.41 10.01 -17.65
CA GLU A 48 5.05 10.05 -18.97
C GLU A 48 5.06 11.45 -19.57
N ILE A 49 3.99 12.22 -19.39
CA ILE A 49 3.89 13.58 -19.91
C ILE A 49 4.91 14.49 -19.23
N VAL A 50 5.08 14.37 -17.91
CA VAL A 50 5.98 15.23 -17.14
C VAL A 50 7.44 14.79 -17.27
N TYR A 51 7.72 13.50 -17.12
CA TYR A 51 9.09 12.98 -17.06
C TYR A 51 9.60 12.41 -18.39
N GLN A 52 8.77 12.43 -19.44
CA GLN A 52 9.08 11.87 -20.77
C GLN A 52 9.58 10.41 -20.71
N LYS A 53 9.13 9.66 -19.70
CA LYS A 53 9.59 8.29 -19.39
C LYS A 53 8.41 7.45 -18.92
N LYS A 54 8.34 6.20 -19.40
CA LYS A 54 7.31 5.24 -18.95
C LYS A 54 7.46 4.91 -17.47
N PRO A 55 6.38 4.91 -16.67
CA PRO A 55 6.44 4.50 -15.28
C PRO A 55 6.78 3.01 -15.18
N GLN A 56 7.64 2.65 -14.23
CA GLN A 56 7.92 1.25 -13.93
C GLN A 56 6.90 0.71 -12.93
N LEU A 57 5.99 -0.15 -13.39
CA LEU A 57 4.92 -0.72 -12.57
C LEU A 57 5.27 -2.09 -11.95
N LYS A 58 6.46 -2.65 -12.25
CA LYS A 58 6.92 -3.96 -11.70
C LYS A 58 6.89 -4.04 -10.17
N ASN A 59 6.97 -2.90 -9.50
CA ASN A 59 7.04 -2.78 -8.05
C ASN A 59 5.72 -2.27 -7.44
N LEU A 60 4.63 -2.26 -8.21
CA LEU A 60 3.34 -1.86 -7.69
C LEU A 60 2.87 -2.88 -6.64
N LYS A 61 2.53 -2.39 -5.45
CA LYS A 61 2.02 -3.16 -4.32
C LYS A 61 0.65 -2.64 -3.88
N VAL A 62 -0.20 -3.55 -3.41
CA VAL A 62 -1.53 -3.24 -2.87
C VAL A 62 -1.36 -2.55 -1.51
N PHE A 63 -1.95 -1.37 -1.36
CA PHE A 63 -1.96 -0.64 -0.08
C PHE A 63 -2.59 -1.49 1.01
N GLY A 64 -1.98 -1.51 2.20
CA GLY A 64 -2.41 -2.29 3.35
C GLY A 64 -2.09 -3.78 3.29
N ALA A 65 -1.58 -4.29 2.16
CA ALA A 65 -1.29 -5.71 2.04
C ALA A 65 -0.22 -6.17 3.05
N LEU A 66 -0.41 -7.37 3.58
CA LEU A 66 0.52 -7.97 4.53
C LEU A 66 1.79 -8.42 3.82
N GLY A 67 2.94 -8.24 4.45
CA GLY A 67 4.22 -8.65 3.89
C GLY A 67 5.35 -8.68 4.90
N TYR A 68 6.57 -8.75 4.37
CA TYR A 68 7.82 -8.76 5.12
C TYR A 68 8.78 -7.69 4.60
N GLY A 69 9.18 -6.79 5.48
CA GLY A 69 10.21 -5.78 5.21
C GLY A 69 11.60 -6.36 5.49
N HIS A 70 12.52 -6.23 4.53
CA HIS A 70 13.89 -6.70 4.70
C HIS A 70 14.67 -5.86 5.72
N ILE A 71 15.41 -6.54 6.61
CA ILE A 71 16.31 -5.90 7.58
C ILE A 71 17.72 -5.87 6.96
N PRO A 72 18.39 -4.71 6.85
CA PRO A 72 19.76 -4.63 6.36
C PRO A 72 20.74 -5.49 7.16
N ASP A 73 21.77 -6.06 6.50
CA ASP A 73 22.78 -6.91 7.16
C ASP A 73 23.51 -6.16 8.29
N GLU A 74 23.73 -4.85 8.13
CA GLU A 74 24.33 -3.96 9.14
C GLU A 74 23.57 -3.96 10.48
N LYS A 75 22.28 -4.28 10.46
CA LYS A 75 21.41 -4.31 11.64
C LYS A 75 21.18 -5.72 12.17
N ARG A 76 21.92 -6.72 11.66
CA ARG A 76 21.76 -8.14 11.99
C ARG A 76 23.08 -8.76 12.45
N ARG A 77 22.99 -9.66 13.41
CA ARG A 77 24.04 -10.59 13.82
C ARG A 77 23.74 -11.98 13.26
N LYS A 78 24.70 -12.91 13.45
CA LYS A 78 24.56 -14.29 13.00
C LYS A 78 23.29 -14.91 13.59
N LEU A 79 22.44 -15.50 12.73
CA LEU A 79 21.14 -16.11 13.05
C LEU A 79 19.98 -15.15 13.38
N ASP A 80 20.19 -13.83 13.28
CA ASP A 80 19.08 -12.88 13.45
C ASP A 80 18.07 -12.98 12.30
N ALA A 81 16.81 -12.65 12.61
CA ALA A 81 15.74 -12.60 11.63
C ALA A 81 16.08 -11.64 10.47
N LYS A 82 15.91 -12.10 9.22
CA LYS A 82 16.23 -11.31 8.02
C LYS A 82 15.13 -10.32 7.61
N ALA A 83 13.94 -10.47 8.16
CA ALA A 83 12.79 -9.65 7.82
C ALA A 83 11.84 -9.51 9.01
N PHE A 84 10.97 -8.49 8.97
CA PHE A 84 9.92 -8.27 9.95
C PHE A 84 8.55 -8.18 9.28
N LYS A 85 7.50 -8.67 9.96
CA LYS A 85 6.12 -8.63 9.46
C LYS A 85 5.63 -7.18 9.40
N CYS A 86 5.11 -6.77 8.26
CA CYS A 86 4.67 -5.39 8.02
C CYS A 86 3.42 -5.31 7.14
N ARG A 87 2.76 -4.15 7.16
CA ARG A 87 1.69 -3.78 6.23
C ARG A 87 2.23 -2.72 5.27
N PHE A 88 1.98 -2.85 3.98
CA PHE A 88 2.44 -1.86 2.99
C PHE A 88 1.65 -0.56 3.11
N LEU A 89 2.32 0.59 3.18
CA LEU A 89 1.67 1.90 3.31
C LEU A 89 1.95 2.84 2.13
N GLY A 90 2.91 2.53 1.27
CA GLY A 90 3.17 3.35 0.09
C GLY A 90 4.62 3.40 -0.33
N TYR A 91 4.92 4.39 -1.16
CA TYR A 91 6.23 4.59 -1.76
C TYR A 91 6.92 5.78 -1.11
N GLU A 92 8.23 5.70 -0.93
CA GLU A 92 9.03 6.81 -0.45
C GLU A 92 9.48 7.70 -1.61
N ASP A 93 9.48 9.01 -1.41
CA ASP A 93 9.88 9.96 -2.45
C ASP A 93 11.41 10.11 -2.52
N GLY A 94 11.92 10.35 -3.74
CA GLY A 94 13.35 10.58 -3.98
C GLY A 94 14.26 9.35 -3.88
N VAL A 95 13.79 8.24 -3.28
CA VAL A 95 14.58 7.01 -3.13
C VAL A 95 13.79 5.77 -3.55
N LYS A 96 14.51 4.70 -3.90
CA LYS A 96 13.89 3.37 -4.08
C LYS A 96 13.57 2.77 -2.71
N GLY A 97 12.48 3.24 -2.11
CA GLY A 97 12.01 2.81 -0.80
C GLY A 97 10.50 2.64 -0.74
N TYR A 98 10.07 1.82 0.20
CA TYR A 98 8.67 1.57 0.53
C TYR A 98 8.42 1.98 1.98
N ARG A 99 7.29 2.64 2.23
CA ARG A 99 6.80 2.92 3.57
C ARG A 99 5.99 1.73 4.02
N VAL A 100 6.34 1.17 5.17
CA VAL A 100 5.69 -0.02 5.73
C VAL A 100 5.39 0.19 7.21
N LEU A 101 4.23 -0.25 7.66
CA LEU A 101 3.87 -0.30 9.07
C LEU A 101 4.40 -1.59 9.67
N ASN A 102 5.29 -1.51 10.65
CA ASN A 102 5.70 -2.68 11.42
C ASN A 102 4.54 -3.15 12.30
N VAL A 103 4.07 -4.39 12.09
CA VAL A 103 2.92 -4.95 12.83
C VAL A 103 3.24 -5.11 14.32
N ALA A 104 4.50 -5.39 14.67
CA ALA A 104 4.89 -5.60 16.07
C ALA A 104 5.04 -4.30 16.86
N THR A 105 5.50 -3.22 16.22
CA THR A 105 5.81 -1.96 16.92
C THR A 105 4.83 -0.83 16.64
N GLY A 106 3.93 -0.99 15.66
CA GLY A 106 3.00 0.07 15.22
C GLY A 106 3.68 1.29 14.59
N GLN A 107 4.98 1.20 14.25
CA GLN A 107 5.76 2.28 13.69
C GLN A 107 5.91 2.15 12.17
N VAL A 108 5.89 3.28 11.47
CA VAL A 108 6.24 3.35 10.05
C VAL A 108 7.75 3.29 9.89
N LYS A 109 8.20 2.45 8.98
CA LYS A 109 9.61 2.32 8.58
C LYS A 109 9.72 2.43 7.07
N ILE A 110 10.83 3.02 6.63
CA ILE A 110 11.22 3.01 5.22
C ILE A 110 12.11 1.80 4.99
N VAL A 111 11.74 0.94 4.04
CA VAL A 111 12.50 -0.26 3.67
C VAL A 111 12.78 -0.26 2.17
N ARG A 112 13.95 -0.76 1.78
CA ARG A 112 14.35 -0.84 0.36
C ARG A 112 13.63 -1.97 -0.39
N THR A 113 13.31 -3.04 0.32
CA THR A 113 12.68 -4.24 -0.24
C THR A 113 11.58 -4.70 0.69
N VAL A 114 10.39 -4.89 0.13
CA VAL A 114 9.24 -5.50 0.79
C VAL A 114 8.75 -6.66 -0.06
N ASN A 115 8.58 -7.82 0.56
CA ASN A 115 7.89 -8.95 -0.06
C ASN A 115 6.45 -8.98 0.44
N VAL A 116 5.48 -8.75 -0.44
CA VAL A 116 4.07 -8.73 -0.09
C VAL A 116 3.52 -10.13 -0.29
N MET A 117 2.78 -10.65 0.69
CA MET A 117 2.04 -11.88 0.53
C MET A 117 0.84 -11.61 -0.37
N GLU A 118 0.85 -12.18 -1.57
CA GLU A 118 -0.33 -12.19 -2.40
C GLU A 118 -1.34 -13.12 -1.73
N THR A 119 -2.43 -12.54 -1.23
CA THR A 119 -3.53 -13.34 -0.67
C THR A 119 -4.39 -13.72 -1.85
N THR A 120 -4.38 -15.00 -2.24
CA THR A 120 -5.38 -15.56 -3.14
C THR A 120 -6.70 -15.58 -2.37
N SER A 121 -7.46 -14.48 -2.41
CA SER A 121 -8.76 -14.43 -1.74
C SER A 121 -9.74 -15.33 -2.48
N THR A 122 -9.81 -16.60 -2.08
CA THR A 122 -11.00 -17.44 -2.27
C THR A 122 -11.71 -17.50 -0.92
N GLY A 123 -12.90 -16.92 -0.85
CA GLY A 123 -13.88 -17.19 0.21
C GLY A 123 -13.92 -16.20 1.39
N ASP A 124 -15.15 -15.81 1.70
CA ASP A 124 -15.67 -15.49 3.04
C ASP A 124 -15.65 -14.03 3.51
N PHE A 125 -16.51 -13.23 2.88
CA PHE A 125 -17.34 -12.27 3.62
C PHE A 125 -18.74 -12.87 3.80
N MET A 126 -18.90 -13.80 4.75
CA MET A 126 -20.18 -13.98 5.44
C MET A 126 -20.14 -13.10 6.69
N THR A 127 -20.83 -11.97 6.64
CA THR A 127 -21.35 -11.35 7.86
C THR A 127 -22.79 -11.79 7.99
N GLU A 128 -23.03 -12.69 8.94
CA GLU A 128 -24.33 -12.87 9.57
C GLU A 128 -24.77 -11.49 10.09
N ILE A 129 -25.92 -11.01 9.61
CA ILE A 129 -26.66 -9.96 10.29
C ILE A 129 -27.79 -10.69 11.00
N GLU A 130 -27.68 -10.74 12.33
CA GLU A 130 -28.74 -11.21 13.23
C GLU A 130 -30.05 -10.49 12.91
N GLY A 131 -31.13 -11.26 12.79
CA GLY A 131 -32.48 -10.74 12.59
C GLY A 131 -32.96 -9.99 13.82
N ASP A 132 -33.51 -8.80 13.60
CA ASP A 132 -34.26 -8.06 14.61
C ASP A 132 -35.75 -8.23 14.29
N ASP A 133 -36.41 -9.08 15.08
CA ASP A 133 -37.86 -9.24 15.16
C ASP A 133 -38.48 -7.94 15.69
N LYS A 134 -39.27 -7.23 14.86
CA LYS A 134 -40.45 -6.45 15.29
C LYS A 134 -41.47 -6.33 14.15
N ASP A 135 -42.57 -7.06 14.27
CA ASP A 135 -43.96 -6.56 14.16
C ASP A 135 -44.92 -7.57 14.80
#